data_AF-A0A1V9YJ32-F1
#
_entry.id   AF-A0A1V9YJ32-F1
#
_cell.length_a   1.000
_cell.length_b   1.000
_cell.length_c   1.000
_cell.angle_alpha   90.00
_cell.angle_beta   90.00
_cell.angle_gamma   90.00
#
_symmetry.space_group_name_H-M   'P 1'
#
loop_
_entity.id
_entity.type
_entity.pdbx_description
1 polymer ?
#
loop_
_entity_poly.entity_id
_entity_poly.type
_entity_poly.pdbx_seq_one_letter_code
_entity_poly.pdbx_strand_id
1 'polypeptide(L)'
;MSEAAGGKRKAWSEAEDIALLRQVHAGRPFAAPFGKVMQAWDAMATILTACDQVARPDLDDKKAQHRFTLLLAKHSARNKDAAAASGVSEDYGEREILLDDLSSAVEDLKDVKIKEKNERTDEAQRQEANGKRGALSRPKVRQDRTSD
;
A
#
# COMPACT_ATOMS: atom_id res chain seq x y z
N MET A 1 35.16 -17.60 26.04
CA MET A 1 35.36 -17.59 24.58
C MET A 1 34.16 -16.90 23.97
N SER A 2 34.38 -15.78 23.30
CA SER A 2 33.34 -15.03 22.59
C SER A 2 33.16 -15.66 21.22
N GLU A 3 31.96 -16.16 20.90
CA GLU A 3 31.57 -16.41 19.51
C GLU A 3 30.45 -15.45 19.13
N ALA A 4 30.86 -14.35 18.50
CA ALA A 4 29.98 -13.54 17.70
C ALA A 4 29.61 -14.34 16.44
N ALA A 5 28.50 -15.08 16.50
CA ALA A 5 27.90 -15.67 15.32
C ALA A 5 27.29 -14.54 14.47
N GLY A 6 28.11 -13.96 13.59
CA GLY A 6 27.63 -13.17 12.46
C GLY A 6 26.82 -14.05 11.52
N GLY A 7 25.54 -14.26 11.84
CA GLY A 7 24.65 -15.16 11.11
C GLY A 7 24.43 -14.67 9.68
N LYS A 8 24.76 -15.51 8.69
CA LYS A 8 24.38 -15.29 7.29
C LYS A 8 22.87 -15.10 7.24
N ARG A 9 22.39 -13.96 6.73
CA ARG A 9 20.94 -13.72 6.53
C ARG A 9 20.35 -14.87 5.72
N LYS A 10 19.43 -15.63 6.32
CA LYS A 10 18.76 -16.75 5.64
C LYS A 10 17.98 -16.23 4.43
N ALA A 11 18.34 -16.70 3.24
CA ALA A 11 17.64 -16.37 2.00
C ALA A 11 16.20 -16.91 2.03
N TRP A 12 15.27 -16.16 1.45
CA TRP A 12 13.87 -16.54 1.33
C TRP A 12 13.70 -17.65 0.30
N SER A 13 13.06 -18.74 0.69
CA SER A 13 12.69 -19.82 -0.23
C SER A 13 11.37 -19.49 -0.94
N GLU A 14 11.11 -20.17 -2.05
CA GLU A 14 9.85 -20.04 -2.79
C GLU A 14 8.63 -20.46 -1.95
N ALA A 15 8.75 -21.53 -1.16
CA ALA A 15 7.68 -21.95 -0.25
C ALA A 15 7.39 -20.88 0.83
N GLU A 16 8.44 -20.24 1.37
CA GLU A 16 8.27 -19.12 2.31
C GLU A 16 7.61 -17.91 1.63
N ASP A 17 7.94 -17.63 0.37
CA ASP A 17 7.31 -16.56 -0.41
C ASP A 17 5.82 -16.88 -0.69
N ILE A 18 5.49 -18.11 -1.08
CA ILE A 18 4.10 -18.53 -1.31
C ILE A 18 3.30 -18.44 -0.01
N ALA A 19 3.84 -18.91 1.12
CA ALA A 19 3.17 -18.79 2.41
C ALA A 19 2.91 -17.33 2.80
N LEU A 20 3.91 -16.45 2.60
CA LEU A 20 3.76 -15.01 2.80
C LEU A 20 2.66 -14.44 1.89
N LEU A 21 2.70 -14.73 0.60
CA LEU A 21 1.75 -14.20 -0.39
C LEU A 21 0.32 -14.69 -0.12
N ARG A 22 0.12 -15.96 0.22
CA ARG A 22 -1.20 -16.49 0.63
C ARG A 22 -1.75 -15.72 1.82
N GLN A 23 -0.92 -15.48 2.84
CA GLN A 23 -1.37 -14.78 4.03
C GLN A 23 -1.65 -13.29 3.75
N VAL A 24 -0.83 -12.63 2.95
CA VAL A 24 -1.07 -11.25 2.49
C VAL A 24 -2.34 -11.18 1.63
N HIS A 25 -2.60 -12.19 0.81
CA HIS A 25 -3.80 -12.29 -0.01
C HIS A 25 -5.06 -12.40 0.85
N ALA A 26 -5.03 -13.25 1.89
CA ALA A 26 -6.15 -13.42 2.82
C ALA A 26 -6.36 -12.19 3.73
N GLY A 27 -5.28 -11.62 4.27
CA GLY A 27 -5.35 -10.56 5.29
C GLY A 27 -5.39 -9.13 4.74
N ARG A 28 -5.00 -8.92 3.48
CA ARG A 28 -4.91 -7.60 2.82
C ARG A 28 -4.31 -6.50 3.73
N PRO A 29 -3.14 -6.71 4.36
CA PRO A 29 -2.59 -5.75 5.34
C PRO A 29 -2.31 -4.36 4.73
N PHE A 30 -2.05 -4.28 3.43
CA PHE A 30 -1.86 -3.04 2.68
C PHE A 30 -3.15 -2.23 2.47
N ALA A 31 -4.32 -2.86 2.60
CA ALA A 31 -5.64 -2.24 2.50
C ALA A 31 -6.18 -1.75 3.86
N ALA A 32 -5.44 -1.96 4.95
CA ALA A 32 -5.89 -1.57 6.28
C ALA A 32 -6.08 -0.04 6.39
N PRO A 33 -6.95 0.43 7.30
CA PRO A 33 -7.18 1.85 7.53
C PRO A 33 -5.90 2.62 7.88
N PHE A 34 -5.92 3.94 7.64
CA PHE A 34 -4.82 4.82 8.02
C PHE A 34 -4.44 4.64 9.49
N GLY A 35 -3.13 4.50 9.76
CA GLY A 35 -2.60 4.23 11.10
C GLY A 35 -2.67 2.77 11.56
N LYS A 36 -3.38 1.88 10.85
CA LYS A 36 -3.50 0.44 11.20
C LYS A 36 -2.72 -0.51 10.30
N VAL A 37 -2.12 0.00 9.23
CA VAL A 37 -1.34 -0.81 8.27
C VAL A 37 -0.27 -1.63 8.97
N MET A 38 0.55 -1.02 9.82
CA MET A 38 1.63 -1.78 10.49
C MET A 38 1.11 -2.79 11.51
N GLN A 39 -0.01 -2.50 12.18
CA GLN A 39 -0.66 -3.47 13.06
C GLN A 39 -1.16 -4.70 12.26
N ALA A 40 -1.67 -4.50 11.04
CA ALA A 40 -2.07 -5.59 10.17
C ALA A 40 -0.86 -6.42 9.70
N TRP A 41 0.27 -5.78 9.40
CA TRP A 41 1.52 -6.49 9.09
C TRP A 41 2.08 -7.25 10.29
N ASP A 42 1.98 -6.72 11.51
CA ASP A 42 2.43 -7.35 12.75
C ASP A 42 1.60 -8.58 13.12
N ALA A 43 0.27 -8.48 13.05
CA ALA A 43 -0.64 -9.61 13.23
C ALA A 43 -0.35 -10.72 12.22
N MET A 44 -0.04 -10.34 10.98
CA MET A 44 0.33 -11.28 9.93
C MET A 44 1.69 -11.94 10.18
N ALA A 45 2.69 -11.17 10.61
CA ALA A 45 4.00 -11.69 10.97
C ALA A 45 3.88 -12.72 12.10
N THR A 46 3.03 -12.45 13.10
CA THR A 46 2.73 -13.38 14.20
C THR A 46 2.11 -14.70 13.70
N ILE A 47 1.22 -14.65 12.72
CA ILE A 47 0.64 -15.86 12.12
C ILE A 47 1.71 -16.66 11.37
N LEU A 48 2.57 -15.96 10.62
CA LEU A 48 3.63 -16.60 9.84
C LEU A 48 4.72 -17.20 10.73
N THR A 49 5.12 -16.55 11.83
CA THR A 49 6.09 -17.11 12.77
C THR A 49 5.57 -18.34 13.51
N ALA A 50 4.26 -18.43 13.72
CA ALA A 50 3.60 -19.61 14.29
C ALA A 50 3.42 -20.75 13.27
N CYS A 51 3.75 -20.53 12.00
CA CYS A 51 3.53 -21.51 10.95
C CYS A 51 4.82 -22.27 10.61
N ASP A 52 4.81 -23.60 10.76
CA ASP A 52 5.99 -24.45 10.54
C ASP A 52 6.58 -24.36 9.12
N GLN A 53 5.78 -23.96 8.13
CA GLN A 53 6.23 -23.74 6.75
C GLN A 53 7.13 -22.50 6.60
N VAL A 54 7.12 -21.59 7.57
CA VAL A 54 7.94 -20.38 7.60
C VAL A 54 8.96 -20.51 8.72
N ALA A 55 10.14 -21.03 8.38
CA ALA A 55 11.23 -21.18 9.33
C ALA A 55 11.98 -19.85 9.55
N ARG A 56 11.25 -18.81 10.01
CA ARG A 56 11.73 -17.45 10.32
C ARG A 56 11.13 -16.95 11.64
N PRO A 57 11.69 -17.36 12.79
CA PRO A 57 11.18 -16.94 14.10
C PRO A 57 11.39 -15.44 14.37
N ASP A 58 12.27 -14.78 13.63
CA ASP A 58 12.57 -13.35 13.74
C ASP A 58 11.80 -12.49 12.73
N LEU A 59 10.77 -13.04 12.07
CA LEU A 59 9.96 -12.30 11.11
C LEU A 59 9.12 -11.25 11.86
N ASP A 60 9.31 -9.99 11.49
CA ASP A 60 8.55 -8.85 12.00
C ASP A 60 7.71 -8.20 10.88
N ASP A 61 6.85 -7.27 11.28
CA ASP A 61 5.98 -6.48 10.42
C ASP A 61 6.73 -5.84 9.24
N LYS A 62 7.88 -5.21 9.51
CA LYS A 62 8.71 -4.50 8.52
C LYS A 62 9.37 -5.48 7.54
N LYS A 63 9.88 -6.60 8.01
CA LYS A 63 10.50 -7.64 7.16
C LYS A 63 9.47 -8.28 6.25
N ALA A 64 8.27 -8.57 6.76
CA ALA A 64 7.17 -9.10 5.97
C ALA A 64 6.73 -8.10 4.88
N GLN A 65 6.52 -6.83 5.25
CA GLN A 65 6.16 -5.77 4.30
C GLN A 65 7.25 -5.56 3.25
N HIS A 66 8.52 -5.49 3.67
CA HIS A 66 9.65 -5.30 2.77
C HIS A 66 9.76 -6.46 1.78
N ARG A 67 9.62 -7.71 2.25
CA ARG A 67 9.67 -8.88 1.39
C ARG A 67 8.54 -8.86 0.36
N PHE A 68 7.32 -8.58 0.78
CA PHE A 68 6.16 -8.43 -0.11
C PHE A 68 6.42 -7.38 -1.19
N THR A 69 6.89 -6.19 -0.80
CA THR A 69 7.17 -5.09 -1.74
C THR A 69 8.26 -5.48 -2.75
N LEU A 70 9.30 -6.19 -2.30
CA LEU A 70 10.36 -6.69 -3.16
C LEU A 70 9.84 -7.71 -4.18
N LEU A 71 8.92 -8.59 -3.78
CA LEU A 71 8.31 -9.59 -4.67
C LEU A 71 7.47 -8.91 -5.76
N LEU A 72 6.63 -7.94 -5.40
CA LEU A 72 5.85 -7.18 -6.39
C LEU A 72 6.74 -6.42 -7.37
N ALA A 73 7.81 -5.79 -6.88
CA ALA A 73 8.73 -5.05 -7.75
C ALA A 73 9.44 -5.98 -8.76
N LYS A 74 9.88 -7.15 -8.31
CA LYS A 74 10.50 -8.17 -9.18
C LYS A 74 9.50 -8.72 -10.21
N HIS A 75 8.26 -8.96 -9.79
CA HIS A 75 7.20 -9.43 -10.67
C HIS A 75 6.88 -8.43 -11.76
N SER A 76 6.70 -7.16 -11.40
CA SER A 76 6.47 -6.07 -12.37
C SER A 76 7.63 -5.92 -13.36
N ALA A 77 8.88 -6.04 -12.90
CA ALA A 77 10.06 -5.99 -13.78
C ALA A 77 10.06 -7.16 -14.77
N ARG A 78 9.85 -8.39 -14.28
CA ARG A 78 9.71 -9.60 -15.12
C ARG A 78 8.61 -9.46 -16.16
N ASN A 79 7.43 -8.98 -15.78
CA ASN A 79 6.30 -8.84 -16.70
C ASN A 79 6.60 -7.81 -17.80
N LYS A 80 7.35 -6.73 -17.49
CA LYS A 80 7.81 -5.76 -18.51
C LYS A 80 8.84 -6.37 -19.45
N ASP A 81 9.80 -7.12 -18.92
CA ASP A 81 10.84 -7.78 -19.72
C ASP A 81 10.22 -8.88 -20.61
N ALA A 82 9.27 -9.66 -20.09
CA ALA A 82 8.52 -10.67 -20.84
C ALA A 82 7.57 -10.06 -21.88
N ALA A 83 6.95 -8.91 -21.60
CA ALA A 83 6.18 -8.19 -22.62
C ALA A 83 7.07 -7.68 -23.77
N ALA A 84 8.33 -7.32 -23.46
CA ALA A 84 9.31 -6.91 -24.47
C ALA A 84 9.89 -8.09 -25.26
N ALA A 85 10.06 -9.25 -24.63
CA ALA A 85 10.54 -10.48 -25.25
C ALA A 85 9.36 -11.44 -25.46
N SER A 86 8.72 -11.42 -26.64
CA SER A 86 7.55 -12.23 -27.09
C SER A 86 7.62 -13.75 -26.79
N GLY A 87 7.65 -14.13 -25.53
CA GLY A 87 7.86 -15.48 -25.05
C GLY A 87 7.09 -15.65 -23.74
N VAL A 88 5.90 -16.23 -23.84
CA VAL A 88 5.15 -16.73 -22.69
C VAL A 88 5.96 -17.86 -22.06
N SER A 89 6.30 -17.70 -20.78
CA SER A 89 6.92 -18.75 -19.97
C SER A 89 5.85 -19.75 -19.53
N GLU A 90 6.15 -21.05 -19.65
CA GLU A 90 5.19 -22.16 -19.47
C GLU A 90 4.95 -22.60 -18.01
N ASP A 91 5.63 -22.02 -17.01
CA ASP A 91 5.36 -22.31 -15.58
C ASP A 91 4.70 -21.10 -14.90
N TYR A 92 3.39 -20.96 -15.13
CA TYR A 92 2.54 -20.05 -14.39
C TYR A 92 2.08 -20.71 -13.09
N GLY A 93 2.96 -20.67 -12.09
CA GLY A 93 2.73 -21.27 -10.78
C GLY A 93 1.82 -20.45 -9.87
N GLU A 94 1.47 -21.02 -8.72
CA GLU A 94 0.66 -20.33 -7.70
C GLU A 94 1.28 -18.99 -7.26
N ARG A 95 2.61 -18.92 -7.18
CA ARG A 95 3.30 -17.68 -6.81
C ARG A 95 2.97 -16.56 -7.80
N GLU A 96 3.03 -16.85 -9.09
CA GLU A 96 2.72 -15.90 -10.17
C GLU A 96 1.26 -15.44 -10.12
N ILE A 97 0.31 -16.38 -9.94
CA ILE A 97 -1.12 -16.09 -9.75
C ILE A 97 -1.33 -15.11 -8.58
N LEU A 98 -0.76 -15.44 -7.42
CA LEU A 98 -0.89 -14.60 -6.22
C LEU A 98 -0.27 -13.22 -6.44
N LEU A 99 0.85 -13.13 -7.16
CA LEU A 99 1.52 -11.87 -7.45
C LEU A 99 0.72 -11.00 -8.42
N ASP A 100 0.07 -11.58 -9.44
CA ASP A 100 -0.82 -10.84 -10.35
C ASP A 100 -2.04 -10.30 -9.60
N ASP A 101 -2.73 -11.15 -8.83
CA ASP A 101 -3.89 -10.74 -8.02
C ASP A 101 -3.54 -9.64 -7.01
N LEU A 102 -2.41 -9.80 -6.31
CA LEU A 102 -1.94 -8.82 -5.33
C LEU A 102 -1.45 -7.52 -5.97
N SER A 103 -0.83 -7.60 -7.15
CA SER A 103 -0.41 -6.41 -7.88
C SER A 103 -1.63 -5.59 -8.30
N SER A 104 -2.63 -6.23 -8.90
CA SER A 104 -3.89 -5.57 -9.30
C SER A 104 -4.57 -4.93 -8.09
N ALA A 105 -4.71 -5.66 -6.97
CA ALA A 105 -5.35 -5.13 -5.77
C ALA A 105 -4.61 -3.92 -5.19
N VAL A 106 -3.28 -3.87 -5.27
CA VAL A 106 -2.47 -2.73 -4.82
C VAL A 106 -2.65 -1.52 -5.75
N GLU A 107 -2.76 -1.73 -7.05
CA GLU A 107 -3.00 -0.67 -8.03
C GLU A 107 -4.40 -0.08 -7.87
N ASP A 108 -5.44 -0.92 -7.78
CA ASP A 108 -6.81 -0.49 -7.56
C ASP A 108 -6.95 0.39 -6.30
N LEU A 109 -6.27 0.00 -5.21
CA LEU A 109 -6.27 0.78 -3.97
C LEU A 109 -5.55 2.13 -4.10
N LYS A 110 -4.50 2.22 -4.94
CA LYS A 110 -3.86 3.51 -5.21
C LYS A 110 -4.80 4.42 -5.98
N ASP A 111 -5.49 3.87 -6.98
CA ASP A 111 -6.44 4.63 -7.80
C ASP A 111 -7.62 5.15 -6.98
N VAL A 112 -8.18 4.32 -6.09
CA VAL A 112 -9.23 4.73 -5.14
C VAL A 112 -8.71 5.85 -4.23
N LYS A 113 -7.53 5.69 -3.62
CA LYS A 113 -6.94 6.72 -2.74
C LYS A 113 -6.67 8.03 -3.46
N ILE A 114 -6.25 7.99 -4.72
CA ILE A 114 -6.03 9.17 -5.55
C ILE A 114 -7.36 9.87 -5.85
N LYS A 115 -8.39 9.12 -6.27
CA LYS A 115 -9.74 9.66 -6.53
C LYS A 115 -10.31 10.34 -5.30
N GLU A 116 -10.30 9.69 -4.14
CA GLU A 116 -10.81 10.27 -2.90
C GLU A 116 -10.02 11.53 -2.47
N LYS A 117 -8.71 11.59 -2.75
CA LYS A 117 -7.90 12.77 -2.44
C LYS A 117 -8.27 13.94 -3.36
N ASN A 118 -8.48 13.66 -4.65
CA ASN A 118 -8.86 14.68 -5.63
C ASN A 118 -10.26 15.23 -5.32
N GLU A 119 -11.23 14.36 -5.03
CA GLU A 119 -12.59 14.76 -4.62
C GLU A 119 -12.57 15.64 -3.37
N ARG A 120 -11.81 15.26 -2.34
CA ARG A 120 -11.63 16.09 -1.13
C ARG A 120 -11.02 17.46 -1.44
N THR A 121 -10.10 17.51 -2.40
CA THR A 121 -9.45 18.77 -2.81
C THR A 121 -10.42 19.66 -3.57
N ASP A 122 -11.21 19.08 -4.49
CA ASP A 122 -12.22 19.80 -5.27
C ASP A 122 -13.36 20.32 -4.38
N GLU A 123 -13.80 19.52 -3.40
CA GLU A 123 -14.80 19.94 -2.42
C GLU A 123 -14.29 21.09 -1.54
N ALA A 124 -13.05 21.00 -1.04
CA ALA A 124 -12.44 22.07 -0.26
C ALA A 124 -12.35 23.38 -1.07
N GLN A 125 -11.91 23.30 -2.34
CA GLN A 125 -11.85 24.47 -3.22
C GLN A 125 -13.24 25.08 -3.51
N ARG A 126 -14.27 24.25 -3.69
CA ARG A 126 -15.65 24.72 -3.88
C ARG A 126 -16.19 25.41 -2.63
N GLN A 127 -15.90 24.88 -1.44
CA GLN A 127 -16.31 25.49 -0.18
C GLN A 127 -15.61 26.83 0.08
N GLU A 128 -14.31 26.93 -0.21
CA GLU A 128 -13.55 28.19 -0.12
C GLU A 128 -14.05 29.25 -1.12
N ALA A 129 -14.32 28.86 -2.36
CA ALA A 129 -14.86 29.76 -3.38
C ALA A 129 -16.26 30.27 -3.00
N ASN A 130 -17.10 29.42 -2.41
CA ASN A 130 -18.43 29.81 -1.95
C ASN A 130 -18.38 30.73 -0.72
N GLY A 131 -17.48 30.44 0.23
CA GLY A 131 -17.26 31.27 1.42
C GLY A 131 -16.77 32.69 1.10
N LYS A 132 -15.89 32.84 0.10
CA LYS A 132 -15.42 34.15 -0.38
C LYS A 132 -16.52 34.98 -1.04
N ARG A 133 -17.48 34.36 -1.73
CA ARG A 133 -18.60 35.08 -2.38
C ARG A 133 -19.62 35.61 -1.36
N GLY A 134 -19.86 34.88 -0.26
CA GLY A 134 -20.75 35.32 0.81
C GLY A 134 -20.25 36.57 1.56
N ALA A 135 -18.94 36.79 1.63
CA ALA A 135 -18.35 37.92 2.36
C ALA A 135 -18.40 39.27 1.59
N LEU A 136 -18.57 39.25 0.26
CA LEU A 136 -18.61 40.48 -0.55
C LEU A 136 -20.00 41.15 -0.63
N SER A 137 -21.06 40.51 -0.15
CA SER A 137 -22.45 41.03 -0.25
C SER A 137 -22.90 41.86 0.94
N ARG A 138 -22.00 42.46 1.74
CA ARG A 138 -22.40 43.38 2.82
C ARG A 138 -22.44 44.81 2.28
N PRO A 139 -23.62 45.38 1.91
CA PRO A 139 -23.70 46.75 1.44
C PRO A 139 -23.27 47.70 2.57
N LYS A 140 -22.21 48.48 2.31
CA LYS A 140 -21.88 49.66 3.13
C LYS A 140 -23.02 50.65 2.94
N VAL A 141 -23.96 50.69 3.88
CA VAL A 141 -24.93 51.78 4.00
C VAL A 141 -24.10 53.06 4.18
N ARG A 142 -23.96 53.82 3.10
CA ARG A 142 -23.52 55.21 3.13
C ARG A 142 -24.60 55.98 3.89
N GLN A 143 -24.30 56.42 5.11
CA GLN A 143 -25.10 57.46 5.71
C GLN A 143 -24.68 58.78 5.10
N ASP A 144 -25.40 59.18 4.04
CA ASP A 144 -25.56 60.58 3.73
C ASP A 144 -26.38 61.20 4.87
N ARG A 145 -25.73 62.05 5.67
CA ARG A 145 -26.44 63.07 6.44
C ARG A 145 -26.04 64.41 5.89
N THR A 146 -27.02 64.97 5.19
CA THR A 146 -27.18 66.34 4.76
C THR A 146 -27.14 67.31 5.94
N SER A 147 -26.70 68.52 5.61
CA SER A 147 -26.67 69.78 6.36
C SER A 147 -27.79 70.01 7.38
N ASP A 148 -27.48 70.62 8.52
CA ASP A 148 -27.58 72.08 8.75
C ASP A 148 -26.63 72.49 9.90
#